data_AF-A0A7V6SJH2-F1
#
_entry.id   AF-A0A7V6SJH2-F1
#
_cell.length_a   1.000
_cell.length_b   1.000
_cell.length_c   1.000
_cell.angle_alpha   90.00
_cell.angle_beta   90.00
_cell.angle_gamma   90.00
#
_symmetry.space_group_name_H-M   'P 1'
#
loop_
_entity.id
_entity.type
_entity.pdbx_description
1 polymer ?
#
loop_
_entity_poly.entity_id
_entity_poly.type
_entity_poly.pdbx_seq_one_letter_code
_entity_poly.pdbx_strand_id
1 'polypeptide(L)' 'MQELDKSKISRSLGIDATVDSYLRVAQNMPLTATLPAWGRRLRGRIAKRPKIRLDNTGLSAALTGFTAA' A
#
# COMPACT_ATOMS: atom_id res chain seq x y z
N MET A 1 0.65 14.20 3.92
CA MET A 1 0.51 12.73 4.03
C MET A 1 -0.12 12.24 2.75
N GLN A 2 0.67 11.68 1.83
CA GLN A 2 0.19 11.21 0.53
C GLN A 2 -0.48 9.84 0.75
N GLU A 3 -1.73 9.70 0.34
CA GLU A 3 -2.48 8.44 0.45
C GLU A 3 -2.47 7.74 -0.89
N LEU A 4 -2.18 6.44 -0.88
CA LEU A 4 -2.11 5.63 -2.08
C LEU A 4 -3.52 5.15 -2.46
N ASP A 5 -4.10 5.77 -3.50
CA ASP A 5 -5.38 5.32 -4.05
C ASP A 5 -5.13 4.23 -5.11
N LYS A 6 -5.67 3.04 -4.84
CA LYS A 6 -5.51 1.87 -5.70
C LYS A 6 -6.06 2.11 -7.11
N SER A 7 -7.24 2.70 -7.24
CA SER A 7 -7.92 2.97 -8.51
C SER A 7 -7.17 4.03 -9.34
N LYS A 8 -6.54 5.00 -8.67
CA LYS A 8 -5.72 6.00 -9.34
C LYS A 8 -4.44 5.39 -9.90
N ILE A 9 -3.79 4.52 -9.14
CA ILE A 9 -2.56 3.83 -9.57
C ILE A 9 -2.84 2.82 -10.66
N SER A 10 -3.90 2.04 -10.50
CA SER A 10 -4.30 1.02 -11.46
C SER A 10 -4.55 1.63 -12.84
N ARG A 11 -5.19 2.80 -12.89
CA ARG A 11 -5.39 3.60 -14.09
C ARG A 11 -4.08 4.20 -14.63
N SER A 12 -3.21 4.71 -13.77
CA SER A 12 -1.91 5.26 -14.17
C SER A 12 -0.96 4.22 -14.75
N LEU A 13 -1.06 2.97 -14.29
CA LEU A 13 -0.21 1.86 -14.72
C LEU A 13 -0.88 1.00 -15.80
N GLY A 14 -2.15 1.26 -16.15
CA GLY A 14 -2.89 0.49 -17.17
C GLY A 14 -3.23 -0.96 -16.77
N ILE A 15 -3.17 -1.29 -15.48
CA ILE A 15 -3.25 -2.67 -14.96
C ILE A 15 -4.52 -2.93 -14.13
N ASP A 16 -5.62 -2.29 -14.51
CA ASP A 16 -6.82 -2.10 -13.68
C ASP A 16 -7.38 -3.39 -13.06
N ALA A 17 -7.47 -4.47 -13.84
CA ALA A 17 -7.97 -5.77 -13.38
C ALA A 17 -6.97 -6.58 -12.54
N THR A 18 -5.67 -6.25 -12.60
CA THR A 18 -4.59 -7.07 -12.06
C THR A 18 -3.95 -6.51 -10.78
N VAL A 19 -4.28 -5.28 -10.39
CA VAL A 19 -3.69 -4.66 -9.19
C VAL A 19 -3.93 -5.46 -7.92
N ASP A 20 -5.10 -6.06 -7.73
CA ASP A 20 -5.35 -6.93 -6.57
C ASP A 20 -4.44 -8.15 -6.55
N SER A 21 -4.25 -8.78 -7.71
CA SER A 21 -3.39 -9.96 -7.83
C SER A 21 -1.95 -9.61 -7.47
N TYR A 22 -1.43 -8.48 -7.96
CA TYR A 22 -0.09 -8.02 -7.61
C TYR A 22 0.04 -7.67 -6.12
N LEU A 23 -0.93 -6.95 -5.55
CA LEU A 23 -0.93 -6.63 -4.12
C LEU A 23 -1.00 -7.90 -3.26
N ARG A 24 -1.74 -8.91 -3.68
CA ARG A 24 -1.80 -10.21 -3.01
C ARG A 24 -0.46 -10.94 -3.05
N VAL A 25 0.23 -10.93 -4.19
CA VAL A 25 1.59 -11.46 -4.30
C VAL A 25 2.55 -10.71 -3.37
N ALA A 26 2.48 -9.37 -3.33
CA ALA A 26 3.30 -8.55 -2.44
C ALA A 26 3.03 -8.85 -0.95
N GLN A 27 1.78 -9.11 -0.57
CA GLN A 27 1.43 -9.55 0.79
C GLN A 27 1.96 -10.94 1.13
N ASN A 28 1.92 -11.88 0.17
CA ASN A 28 2.46 -13.23 0.36
C ASN A 28 3.99 -13.25 0.50
N MET A 29 4.69 -12.26 -0.07
CA MET A 29 6.16 -12.10 -0.02
C MET A 29 6.64 -11.23 1.15
N PRO A 30 5.88 -11.17 2.25
CA PRO A 30 5.90 -10.12 3.28
C PRO A 30 6.42 -8.72 2.87
N LEU A 31 6.09 -8.22 1.67
CA LEU A 31 6.54 -6.90 1.21
C LEU A 31 5.64 -5.78 1.71
N THR A 32 4.35 -6.08 1.88
CA THR A 32 3.32 -5.11 2.24
C THR A 32 2.34 -5.68 3.26
N ALA A 33 1.78 -4.83 4.13
CA ALA A 33 0.69 -5.19 5.03
C ALA A 33 -0.50 -4.23 4.85
N THR A 34 -1.73 -4.77 4.94
CA THR A 34 -2.94 -3.94 5.02
C THR A 34 -3.16 -3.50 6.46
N LEU A 35 -3.12 -2.19 6.68
CA LEU A 35 -3.50 -1.57 7.93
C LEU A 35 -5.02 -1.31 7.94
N PRO A 36 -5.70 -1.54 9.07
CA PRO A 36 -7.06 -1.09 9.24
C PRO A 36 -7.11 0.43 9.08
N ALA A 37 -8.27 0.98 8.75
CA ALA A 37 -8.37 2.40 8.60
C ALA A 37 -8.07 3.09 9.95
N TRP A 38 -7.10 4.00 9.96
CA TRP A 38 -6.70 4.71 11.17
C TRP A 38 -7.55 5.95 11.40
N GLY A 39 -8.09 6.06 12.61
CA GLY A 39 -8.92 7.18 13.05
C GLY A 39 -9.04 7.24 14.57
N ARG A 40 -9.22 8.43 15.14
CA ARG A 40 -9.39 8.62 16.59
C ARG A 40 -10.70 8.03 17.13
N ARG A 41 -11.73 7.94 16.27
CA ARG A 41 -13.07 7.43 16.61
C ARG A 41 -13.30 6.10 15.90
N LEU A 42 -13.97 5.14 16.55
CA LEU A 42 -14.27 3.81 16.00
C LEU A 42 -15.04 3.89 14.66
N ARG A 43 -16.05 4.77 14.57
CA ARG A 43 -16.77 5.06 13.31
C ARG A 43 -15.84 5.52 12.18
N GLY A 44 -14.83 6.32 12.51
CA GLY A 44 -13.82 6.77 11.55
C GLY A 44 -12.84 5.69 11.12
N ARG A 45 -12.71 4.59 11.89
CA ARG A 45 -11.91 3.41 11.51
C ARG A 45 -12.68 2.44 10.62
N ILE A 46 -14.01 2.43 10.72
CA ILE A 46 -14.88 1.59 9.89
C ILE A 46 -15.20 2.28 8.55
N ALA A 47 -15.41 3.61 8.57
CA ALA A 47 -15.81 4.35 7.37
C ALA A 47 -14.64 4.72 6.44
N LYS A 48 -13.39 4.71 6.93
CA LYS A 48 -12.22 5.08 6.13
C LYS A 48 -11.65 3.89 5.37
N ARG A 49 -10.95 4.17 4.27
CA ARG A 49 -10.29 3.15 3.45
C ARG A 49 -9.10 2.55 4.23
N PRO A 50 -8.92 1.22 4.20
CA PRO A 50 -7.71 0.58 4.73
C PRO A 50 -6.48 1.04 3.94
N LYS A 51 -5.33 1.13 4.61
CA LYS A 51 -4.08 1.64 4.03
C LYS A 51 -3.10 0.51 3.82
N ILE A 52 -2.17 0.64 2.88
CA ILE A 52 -1.08 -0.32 2.68
C ILE A 52 0.19 0.25 3.27
N ARG A 53 0.88 -0.55 4.08
CA ARG A 53 2.21 -0.27 4.65
C ARG A 53 3.25 -1.11 3.92
N LEU A 54 4.43 -0.54 3.67
CA LEU A 54 5.61 -1.28 3.24
C LEU A 54 6.29 -1.90 4.47
N ASP A 55 6.46 -3.21 4.46
CA ASP A 55 7.04 -3.96 5.58
C ASP A 55 8.50 -4.33 5.34
N ASN A 56 8.92 -4.38 4.07
CA ASN A 56 10.28 -4.71 3.69
C ASN A 56 11.16 -3.45 3.57
N THR A 57 12.27 -3.42 4.31
CA THR A 57 13.20 -2.29 4.34
C THR A 57 13.99 -2.13 3.04
N GLY A 58 14.36 -3.23 2.38
CA GLY A 58 15.04 -3.19 1.08
C GLY A 58 14.15 -2.65 -0.05
N LEU A 59 12.88 -3.08 -0.10
CA LEU A 59 11.87 -2.54 -1.00
C LEU A 59 11.61 -1.06 -0.70
N SER A 60 11.50 -0.71 0.58
CA SER A 60 11.31 0.69 0.99
C SER A 60 12.49 1.55 0.55
N ALA A 61 13.72 1.07 0.74
CA ALA A 61 14.94 1.75 0.34
C ALA A 61 15.01 1.93 -1.20
N ALA A 62 14.70 0.87 -1.95
CA ALA A 62 14.68 0.94 -3.42
C ALA A 62 13.63 1.95 -3.94
N LEU A 63 12.43 1.99 -3.34
CA LEU A 63 11.37 2.91 -3.75
C LEU A 63 11.64 4.37 -3.36
N THR A 64 12.34 4.61 -2.25
CA THR A 64 12.71 5.96 -1.82
C THR A 64 14.02 6.44 -2.42
N GLY A 65 14.70 5.61 -3.22
CA GLY A 65 16.06 5.88 -3.72
C GLY A 65 17.09 5.96 -2.59
N PHE A 66 16.78 5.43 -1.41
CA PHE A 66 17.71 5.37 -0.29
C PHE A 66 18.73 4.26 -0.56
N THR A 67 19.98 4.66 -0.76
CA THR A 67 21.13 3.76 -0.75
C THR A 67 21.90 3.97 0.54
N ALA A 68 22.32 2.88 1.18
CA ALA A 68 23.33 2.99 2.23
C ALA A 68 24.60 3.56 1.59
N ALA A 69 25.22 4.53 2.26
CA ALA A 69 26.50 5.13 1.86
C ALA A 69 27.67 4.18 2.14
#